data_AF-A0A662HUE2-F1
#
_entry.id   AF-A0A662HUE2-F1
#
_cell.length_a   1.000
_cell.length_b   1.000
_cell.length_c   1.000
_cell.angle_alpha   90.00
_cell.angle_beta   90.00
_cell.angle_gamma   90.00
#
_symmetry.space_group_name_H-M   'P 1'
#
loop_
_entity.id
_entity.type
_entity.pdbx_description
1 polymer ?
#
loop_
_entity_poly.entity_id
_entity_poly.type
_entity_poly.pdbx_seq_one_letter_code
_entity_poly.pdbx_strand_id
1 'polypeptide(L)'
;MSELKEKVLSALKEVMDPEIGMNIVDAGMVKDIKVEDGKVTVYFRPTSPFCPLMRYFALVIERKVSEVEGVKEVEVKTVFP
;
A
#
# COMPACT_ATOMS: atom_id res chain seq x y z
N MET A 1 13.85 -9.29 -9.01
CA MET A 1 12.82 -8.64 -8.16
C MET A 1 13.22 -8.91 -6.72
N SER A 2 13.11 -7.94 -5.80
CA SER A 2 13.48 -8.15 -4.40
C SER A 2 12.41 -8.98 -3.70
N GLU A 3 12.78 -10.07 -3.00
CA GLU A 3 11.84 -10.96 -2.30
C GLU A 3 10.89 -10.20 -1.36
N LEU A 4 11.39 -9.16 -0.67
CA LEU A 4 10.57 -8.32 0.20
C LEU A 4 9.46 -7.60 -0.56
N LYS A 5 9.72 -7.13 -1.79
CA LYS A 5 8.72 -6.46 -2.62
C LYS A 5 7.56 -7.40 -2.97
N GLU A 6 7.86 -8.66 -3.25
CA GLU A 6 6.83 -9.68 -3.53
C GLU A 6 6.00 -9.99 -2.28
N LYS A 7 6.65 -10.13 -1.10
CA LYS A 7 5.94 -10.30 0.18
C LYS A 7 5.00 -9.12 0.46
N VAL A 8 5.49 -7.89 0.30
CA VAL A 8 4.70 -6.66 0.46
C VAL A 8 3.52 -6.63 -0.52
N LEU A 9 3.76 -6.93 -1.80
CA LEU A 9 2.71 -6.94 -2.81
C LEU A 9 1.64 -8.00 -2.53
N SER A 10 2.04 -9.17 -2.01
CA SER A 10 1.12 -10.20 -1.56
C SER A 10 0.28 -9.74 -0.37
N ALA A 11 0.90 -9.11 0.65
CA ALA A 11 0.19 -8.57 1.80
C ALA A 11 -0.81 -7.46 1.42
N LEU A 12 -0.44 -6.59 0.46
CA LEU A 12 -1.33 -5.56 -0.07
C LEU A 12 -2.50 -6.12 -0.88
N LYS A 13 -2.35 -7.30 -1.50
CA LYS A 13 -3.46 -7.97 -2.19
C LYS A 13 -4.51 -8.53 -1.23
N GLU A 14 -4.17 -8.75 0.04
CA GLU A 14 -5.14 -9.13 1.07
C GLU A 14 -6.02 -7.94 1.51
N VAL A 15 -5.59 -6.70 1.23
CA VAL A 15 -6.37 -5.50 1.53
C VAL A 15 -7.43 -5.33 0.45
N MET A 16 -8.65 -5.74 0.77
CA MET A 16 -9.84 -5.55 -0.07
C MET A 16 -10.50 -4.20 0.23
N ASP A 17 -10.86 -3.50 -0.83
CA ASP A 17 -11.68 -2.31 -0.80
C ASP A 17 -13.15 -2.73 -0.55
N PRO A 18 -13.77 -2.28 0.56
CA PRO A 18 -15.14 -2.67 0.92
C PRO A 18 -16.23 -2.00 0.05
N GLU A 19 -15.90 -0.97 -0.73
CA GLU A 19 -16.86 -0.32 -1.64
C GLU A 19 -17.00 -1.08 -2.96
N ILE A 20 -15.89 -1.52 -3.54
CA ILE A 20 -15.85 -2.18 -4.86
C ILE A 20 -15.60 -3.70 -4.79
N GLY A 21 -15.26 -4.25 -3.63
CA GLY A 21 -15.06 -5.69 -3.45
C GLY A 21 -13.80 -6.24 -4.13
N MET A 22 -12.80 -5.38 -4.33
CA MET A 22 -11.58 -5.64 -5.09
C MET A 22 -10.36 -5.26 -4.27
N ASN A 23 -9.24 -5.92 -4.50
CA ASN A 23 -7.97 -5.59 -3.85
C ASN A 23 -7.39 -4.25 -4.33
N ILE A 24 -6.79 -3.48 -3.40
CA ILE A 24 -6.26 -2.13 -3.67
C ILE A 24 -5.19 -2.07 -4.77
N VAL A 25 -4.48 -3.20 -4.98
CA VAL A 25 -3.47 -3.34 -6.03
C VAL A 25 -4.15 -3.41 -7.40
N ASP A 26 -5.18 -4.23 -7.53
CA ASP A 26 -5.88 -4.47 -8.79
C ASP A 26 -6.80 -3.28 -9.11
N ALA A 27 -7.38 -2.65 -8.09
CA ALA A 27 -8.12 -1.39 -8.20
C ALA A 27 -7.26 -0.22 -8.71
N GLY A 28 -5.94 -0.43 -8.86
CA GLY A 28 -5.02 0.56 -9.40
C GLY A 28 -4.73 1.71 -8.44
N MET A 29 -5.05 1.54 -7.15
CA MET A 29 -4.74 2.52 -6.11
C MET A 29 -3.25 2.51 -5.76
N VAL A 30 -2.60 1.35 -5.80
CA VAL A 30 -1.14 1.25 -5.65
C VAL A 30 -0.47 1.51 -6.99
N LYS A 31 0.34 2.56 -7.08
CA LYS A 31 1.07 2.96 -8.29
C LYS A 31 2.47 2.39 -8.35
N ASP A 32 3.19 2.44 -7.23
CA ASP A 32 4.55 1.94 -7.17
C ASP A 32 4.90 1.49 -5.75
N ILE A 33 5.84 0.56 -5.65
CA ILE A 33 6.39 0.07 -4.38
C ILE A 33 7.90 0.08 -4.50
N LYS A 34 8.54 0.90 -3.67
CA LYS A 34 9.98 0.95 -3.50
C LYS A 34 10.39 0.27 -2.22
N VAL A 35 11.49 -0.46 -2.29
CA VAL A 35 12.07 -1.16 -1.16
C VAL A 35 13.56 -0.86 -1.13
N GLU A 36 14.03 -0.26 -0.04
CA GLU A 36 15.42 0.15 0.15
C GLU A 36 15.86 -0.22 1.59
N ASP A 37 16.78 -1.17 1.75
CA ASP A 37 17.31 -1.64 3.05
C ASP A 37 16.24 -2.01 4.13
N GLY A 38 15.06 -2.49 3.70
CA GLY A 38 13.95 -2.81 4.59
C GLY A 38 13.01 -1.64 4.88
N LYS A 39 13.30 -0.43 4.36
CA LYS A 39 12.32 0.65 4.24
C LYS A 39 11.45 0.40 3.02
N VAL A 40 10.13 0.38 3.21
CA VAL A 40 9.14 0.18 2.16
C VAL A 40 8.37 1.48 1.94
N THR A 41 8.45 2.01 0.73
CA THR A 41 7.66 3.17 0.32
C THR A 41 6.57 2.73 -0.65
N VAL A 42 5.31 2.94 -0.26
CA VAL A 42 4.14 2.62 -1.09
C VAL A 42 3.59 3.92 -1.67
N TYR A 43 3.59 4.02 -2.99
CA TYR A 43 2.97 5.13 -3.71
C TYR A 43 1.51 4.79 -3.99
N PHE A 44 0.62 5.51 -3.34
CA PHE A 44 -0.82 5.31 -3.40
C PHE A 44 -1.50 6.52 -4.05
N ARG A 45 -2.51 6.29 -4.89
CA ARG A 45 -3.31 7.33 -5.54
C ARG A 45 -4.77 7.19 -5.11
N PRO A 46 -5.27 8.07 -4.22
CA PRO A 46 -6.69 8.09 -3.90
C PRO A 46 -7.50 8.58 -5.09
N THR A 47 -8.72 8.07 -5.22
CA THR A 47 -9.72 8.55 -6.19
C THR A 47 -10.26 9.93 -5.83
N SER A 48 -10.18 10.35 -4.56
CA SER A 48 -10.63 11.67 -4.11
C SER A 48 -9.73 12.25 -3.00
N PRO A 49 -9.29 13.53 -3.10
CA PRO A 49 -8.29 14.13 -2.21
C PRO A 49 -8.77 14.42 -0.79
N PHE A 50 -10.08 14.44 -0.55
CA PHE A 50 -10.68 14.88 0.73
C PHE A 50 -11.49 13.81 1.46
N CYS A 51 -11.44 12.55 0.99
CA CYS A 51 -12.29 11.51 1.54
C CYS A 51 -11.65 10.90 2.81
N PRO A 52 -12.37 10.73 3.93
CA PRO A 52 -11.86 10.06 5.14
C PRO A 52 -11.36 8.64 4.86
N LEU A 53 -11.90 7.99 3.82
CA LEU A 53 -11.45 6.71 3.29
C LEU A 53 -9.97 6.70 2.89
N MET A 54 -9.43 7.81 2.36
CA MET A 54 -8.02 7.93 2.01
C MET A 54 -7.12 7.62 3.21
N ARG A 55 -7.45 8.21 4.36
CA ARG A 55 -6.67 8.07 5.59
C ARG A 55 -6.80 6.66 6.16
N TYR A 56 -7.99 6.07 6.05
CA TYR A 56 -8.23 4.68 6.40
C TYR A 56 -7.35 3.74 5.56
N PHE A 57 -7.36 3.86 4.23
CA PHE A 57 -6.52 3.03 3.37
C PHE A 57 -5.03 3.21 3.65
N ALA A 58 -4.56 4.45 3.82
CA ALA A 58 -3.16 4.70 4.17
C ALA A 58 -2.75 3.99 5.46
N LEU A 59 -3.58 4.04 6.50
CA LEU A 59 -3.34 3.34 7.77
C LEU A 59 -3.36 1.82 7.62
N VAL A 60 -4.33 1.28 6.87
CA VAL A 60 -4.44 -0.17 6.65
C VAL A 60 -3.24 -0.69 5.85
N ILE A 61 -2.85 0.03 4.80
CA ILE A 61 -1.65 -0.25 3.98
C ILE A 61 -0.41 -0.24 4.88
N GLU A 62 -0.20 0.85 5.63
CA GLU A 62 0.96 0.99 6.50
C GLU A 62 1.07 -0.17 7.49
N ARG A 63 -0.04 -0.47 8.18
CA ARG A 63 -0.11 -1.56 9.15
C ARG A 63 0.19 -2.91 8.51
N LYS A 64 -0.47 -3.22 7.40
CA LYS A 64 -0.35 -4.53 6.75
C LYS A 64 1.05 -4.77 6.19
N VAL A 65 1.69 -3.71 5.69
CA VAL A 65 3.09 -3.77 5.22
C VAL A 65 4.05 -3.87 6.40
N SER A 66 3.77 -3.20 7.52
CA SER A 66 4.60 -3.29 8.73
C SER A 66 4.58 -4.67 9.37
N GLU A 67 3.55 -5.49 9.11
CA GLU A 67 3.45 -6.88 9.55
C GLU A 67 4.30 -7.83 8.69
N VAL A 68 4.83 -7.37 7.55
CA VAL A 68 5.65 -8.20 6.66
C VAL A 68 7.05 -8.38 7.24
N GLU A 69 7.47 -9.64 7.38
CA GLU A 69 8.80 -9.98 7.87
C GLU A 69 9.91 -9.42 6.96
N GLY A 70 10.80 -8.64 7.57
CA GLY A 70 11.91 -7.95 6.90
C GLY A 70 11.66 -6.46 6.63
N VAL A 71 10.45 -5.96 6.92
CA VAL A 71 10.13 -4.53 6.89
C VAL A 71 10.60 -3.88 8.20
N LYS A 72 11.45 -2.86 8.08
CA LYS A 72 11.93 -2.04 9.20
C LYS A 72 11.14 -0.76 9.34
N GLU A 73 10.77 -0.15 8.21
CA GLU A 73 10.06 1.12 8.16
C GLU A 73 9.07 1.11 6.99
N VAL A 74 7.89 1.72 7.20
CA VAL A 74 6.87 1.86 6.17
C VAL A 74 6.56 3.32 5.96
N GLU A 75 6.50 3.74 4.71
CA GLU A 75 6.17 5.11 4.32
C GLU A 75 5.11 5.09 3.22
N VAL A 76 3.92 5.62 3.50
CA VAL A 76 2.85 5.73 2.51
C VAL A 76 2.88 7.13 1.91
N LYS A 77 3.10 7.21 0.59
CA LYS A 77 3.12 8.47 -0.16
C LYS A 77 1.93 8.57 -1.09
N THR A 78 1.13 9.61 -0.92
CA THR A 78 0.05 9.94 -1.85
C THR A 78 0.63 10.62 -3.09
N VAL A 79 0.35 10.06 -4.27
CA VAL A 79 0.69 10.69 -5.56
C VAL A 79 -0.59 11.21 -6.21
N PHE A 80 -0.54 12.49 -6.58
CA PHE A 80 -1.60 13.15 -7.36
C PHE A 80 -1.04 13.44 -8.76
N PRO A 81 -1.86 13.32 -9.82
CA PRO A 81 -1.53 13.89 -11.12
C PRO A 81 -1.52 15.42 -11.07
#